data_AF-A0A0T5X9S5-F1
#
_entry.id   AF-A0A0T5X9S5-F1
#
_cell.length_a   1.000
_cell.length_b   1.000
_cell.length_c   1.000
_cell.angle_alpha   90.00
_cell.angle_beta   90.00
_cell.angle_gamma   90.00
#
_symmetry.space_group_name_H-M   'P 1'
#
loop_
_entity.id
_entity.type
_entity.pdbx_description
1 polymer ?
#
loop_
_entity_poly.entity_id
_entity_poly.type
_entity_poly.pdbx_seq_one_letter_code
_entity_poly.pdbx_strand_id
1 'polypeptide(L)'
;MIYWTQYADIYNSFIAENLNKVARRGLSAKMERINTRDVIVTGFALFAMFFGAGNLIFPPYLGSLFGTKWVAAMLGFGITGIGLPLLGVMVMSQYDGSFEKFADKGGKLFAILLGSLVVLCIGPLLAIPRTGATTFEVAVKPFFPNMNPYIPIIGFLL
;
A
#
# COMPACT_ATOMS: atom_id res chain seq x y z
N MET A 1 -64.92 -2.28 -13.99
CA MET A 1 -63.79 -1.66 -14.70
C MET A 1 -62.96 -0.70 -13.83
N ILE A 2 -63.55 -0.06 -12.81
CA ILE A 2 -62.90 0.94 -11.93
C ILE A 2 -61.90 0.33 -10.92
N TYR A 3 -62.13 -0.91 -10.46
CA TYR A 3 -61.25 -1.56 -9.49
C TYR A 3 -59.90 -2.05 -10.07
N TRP A 4 -59.83 -2.27 -11.38
CA TRP A 4 -58.62 -2.75 -12.05
C TRP A 4 -57.62 -1.63 -12.33
N THR A 5 -58.11 -0.42 -12.63
CA THR A 5 -57.26 0.77 -12.85
C THR A 5 -56.55 1.17 -11.56
N GLN A 6 -57.25 1.14 -10.42
CA GLN A 6 -56.65 1.52 -9.13
C GLN A 6 -55.57 0.51 -8.65
N TYR A 7 -55.74 -0.78 -8.93
CA TYR A 7 -54.74 -1.80 -8.60
C TYR A 7 -53.50 -1.70 -9.50
N ALA A 8 -53.70 -1.38 -10.78
CA ALA A 8 -52.60 -1.13 -11.73
C ALA A 8 -51.80 0.12 -11.35
N ASP A 9 -52.45 1.19 -10.89
CA ASP A 9 -51.77 2.42 -10.45
C ASP A 9 -50.92 2.19 -9.19
N ILE A 10 -51.42 1.42 -8.22
CA ILE A 10 -50.66 1.04 -7.02
C ILE A 10 -49.44 0.20 -7.41
N TYR A 11 -49.60 -0.79 -8.28
CA TYR A 11 -48.49 -1.63 -8.75
C TYR A 11 -47.44 -0.82 -9.53
N ASN A 12 -47.88 0.03 -10.45
CA ASN A 12 -47.00 0.89 -11.24
C ASN A 12 -46.25 1.91 -10.38
N SER A 13 -46.90 2.48 -9.36
CA SER A 13 -46.27 3.39 -8.40
C SER A 13 -45.20 2.70 -7.54
N PHE A 14 -45.47 1.47 -7.10
CA PHE A 14 -44.51 0.66 -6.33
C PHE A 14 -43.29 0.26 -7.17
N ILE A 15 -43.48 -0.10 -8.44
CA ILE A 15 -42.37 -0.39 -9.36
C ILE A 15 -41.58 0.89 -9.67
N ALA A 16 -42.23 2.01 -9.92
CA ALA A 16 -41.56 3.30 -10.18
C ALA A 16 -40.75 3.78 -8.98
N GLU A 17 -41.23 3.56 -7.75
CA GLU A 17 -40.50 3.91 -6.53
C GLU A 17 -39.24 3.05 -6.36
N ASN A 18 -39.35 1.74 -6.55
CA ASN A 18 -38.20 0.83 -6.45
C ASN A 18 -37.17 1.06 -7.58
N LEU A 19 -37.62 1.32 -8.81
CA LEU A 19 -36.72 1.70 -9.91
C LEU A 19 -35.99 3.01 -9.62
N ASN A 20 -36.67 4.01 -9.07
CA ASN A 20 -36.03 5.27 -8.67
C ASN A 20 -35.04 5.05 -7.52
N LYS A 21 -35.35 4.17 -6.57
CA LYS A 21 -34.45 3.83 -5.45
C LYS A 21 -33.20 3.11 -5.91
N VAL A 22 -33.33 2.20 -6.90
CA VAL A 22 -32.21 1.49 -7.54
C VAL A 22 -31.39 2.44 -8.41
N ALA A 23 -32.02 3.31 -9.20
CA ALA A 23 -31.35 4.32 -10.02
C ALA A 23 -30.59 5.34 -9.16
N ARG A 24 -31.17 5.80 -8.05
CA ARG A 24 -30.50 6.70 -7.09
C ARG A 24 -29.32 6.02 -6.39
N ARG A 25 -29.42 4.73 -6.04
CA ARG A 25 -28.30 3.95 -5.51
C ARG A 25 -27.18 3.78 -6.54
N GLY A 26 -27.52 3.52 -7.80
CA GLY A 26 -26.57 3.43 -8.91
C GLY A 26 -25.87 4.76 -9.24
N LEU A 27 -26.57 5.89 -9.13
CA LEU A 27 -25.99 7.22 -9.30
C LEU A 27 -25.13 7.66 -8.10
N SER A 28 -25.58 7.41 -6.88
CA SER A 28 -24.85 7.78 -5.66
C SER A 28 -23.53 7.02 -5.51
N ALA A 29 -23.43 5.82 -6.11
CA ALA A 29 -22.20 5.04 -6.14
C ALA A 29 -21.16 5.52 -7.18
N LYS A 30 -21.49 6.49 -8.05
CA LYS A 30 -20.62 6.87 -9.19
C LYS A 30 -20.27 8.36 -9.30
N MET A 31 -20.19 9.12 -8.21
CA MET A 31 -19.41 10.37 -8.23
C MET A 31 -19.03 10.84 -6.82
N GLU A 32 -18.04 10.18 -6.21
CA GLU A 32 -17.34 10.81 -5.10
C GLU A 32 -16.51 11.96 -5.69
N ARG A 33 -16.87 13.21 -5.35
CA ARG A 33 -16.09 14.37 -5.80
C ARG A 33 -14.73 14.31 -5.12
N ILE A 34 -13.65 14.25 -5.90
CA ILE A 34 -12.29 14.32 -5.39
C ILE A 34 -12.13 15.64 -4.63
N ASN A 35 -12.08 15.55 -3.31
CA ASN A 35 -11.88 16.68 -2.42
C ASN A 35 -10.37 16.94 -2.34
N THR A 36 -9.96 18.19 -2.54
CA THR A 36 -8.55 18.59 -2.43
C THR A 36 -7.95 18.22 -1.08
N ARG A 37 -8.75 18.23 0.00
CA ARG A 37 -8.30 17.75 1.32
C ARG A 37 -7.93 16.27 1.29
N ASP A 38 -8.76 15.44 0.66
CA ASP A 38 -8.53 13.99 0.62
C ASP A 38 -7.29 13.66 -0.21
N VAL A 39 -7.05 14.40 -1.30
CA VAL A 39 -5.80 14.29 -2.09
C VAL A 39 -4.58 14.68 -1.27
N ILE A 40 -4.64 15.78 -0.51
CA ILE A 40 -3.53 16.21 0.34
C ILE A 40 -3.27 15.19 1.45
N VAL A 41 -4.32 14.70 2.12
CA VAL A 41 -4.21 13.73 3.21
C VAL A 41 -3.65 12.40 2.70
N THR A 42 -4.19 11.87 1.60
CA THR A 42 -3.69 10.63 0.99
C THR A 42 -2.26 10.80 0.45
N GLY A 43 -1.93 11.95 -0.14
CA GLY A 43 -0.57 12.28 -0.58
C GLY A 43 0.42 12.29 0.58
N PHE A 44 0.08 12.93 1.71
CA PHE A 44 0.91 12.91 2.90
C PHE A 44 0.99 11.54 3.57
N ALA A 45 -0.10 10.75 3.54
CA ALA A 45 -0.08 9.38 4.06
C ALA A 45 0.85 8.47 3.23
N LEU A 46 0.78 8.56 1.90
CA LEU A 46 1.69 7.85 1.00
C LEU A 46 3.14 8.32 1.18
N PHE A 47 3.34 9.63 1.31
CA PHE A 47 4.66 10.19 1.65
C PHE A 47 5.17 9.60 2.96
N ALA A 48 4.41 9.65 4.07
CA ALA A 48 4.83 9.13 5.36
C ALA A 48 5.11 7.62 5.33
N MET A 49 4.32 6.85 4.59
CA MET A 49 4.52 5.41 4.39
C MET A 49 5.86 5.11 3.70
N PHE A 50 6.23 5.89 2.68
CA PHE A 50 7.49 5.71 1.95
C PHE A 50 8.67 6.49 2.55
N PHE A 51 8.44 7.50 3.38
CA PHE A 51 9.48 8.29 4.06
C PHE A 51 9.88 7.70 5.42
N GLY A 52 9.63 6.41 5.64
CA GLY A 52 10.01 5.70 6.85
C GLY A 52 11.52 5.68 7.11
N ALA A 53 11.92 5.27 8.31
CA ALA A 53 13.30 5.34 8.81
C ALA A 53 14.36 4.76 7.84
N GLY A 54 14.05 3.68 7.13
CA GLY A 54 14.94 3.12 6.11
C GLY A 54 15.19 4.09 4.96
N ASN A 55 14.15 4.61 4.33
CA ASN A 55 14.29 5.52 3.19
C ASN A 55 14.84 6.90 3.59
N LEU A 56 14.89 7.23 4.88
CA LEU A 56 15.56 8.41 5.42
C LEU A 56 17.06 8.19 5.65
N ILE A 57 17.44 7.03 6.21
CA ILE A 57 18.83 6.73 6.62
C ILE A 57 19.68 6.26 5.43
N PHE A 58 19.09 5.49 4.51
CA PHE A 58 19.82 4.89 3.39
C PHE A 58 20.39 5.89 2.38
N PRO A 59 19.70 6.97 1.95
CA PRO A 59 20.23 7.86 0.93
C PRO A 59 21.51 8.61 1.35
N PRO A 60 21.61 9.20 2.56
CA PRO A 60 22.87 9.77 3.04
C PRO A 60 23.99 8.73 3.16
N TYR A 61 23.66 7.52 3.63
CA TYR A 61 24.62 6.42 3.74
C TYR A 61 25.16 5.99 2.36
N LEU A 62 24.27 5.76 1.38
CA LEU A 62 24.63 5.48 -0.01
C LEU A 62 25.43 6.65 -0.62
N GLY A 63 25.00 7.89 -0.41
CA GLY A 63 25.73 9.06 -0.86
C GLY A 63 27.16 9.11 -0.33
N SER A 64 27.34 8.81 0.96
CA SER A 64 28.67 8.74 1.59
C SER A 64 29.54 7.61 1.01
N LEU A 65 28.95 6.46 0.66
CA LEU A 65 29.68 5.33 0.07
C LEU A 65 30.14 5.61 -1.38
N PHE A 66 29.29 6.26 -2.17
CA PHE A 66 29.55 6.51 -3.60
C PHE A 66 30.30 7.83 -3.87
N GLY A 67 30.51 8.67 -2.84
CA GLY A 67 31.31 9.89 -2.89
C GLY A 67 30.89 10.79 -4.05
N THR A 68 31.78 11.01 -5.03
CA THR A 68 31.51 11.87 -6.19
C THR A 68 30.43 11.34 -7.14
N LYS A 69 30.12 10.04 -7.10
CA LYS A 69 29.09 9.39 -7.93
C LYS A 69 27.72 9.28 -7.24
N TRP A 70 27.50 10.03 -6.15
CA TRP A 70 26.26 9.97 -5.36
C TRP A 70 24.98 10.21 -6.19
N VAL A 71 25.04 11.03 -7.25
CA VAL A 71 23.89 11.32 -8.12
C VAL A 71 23.36 10.04 -8.79
N ALA A 72 24.26 9.18 -9.28
CA ALA A 72 23.88 7.91 -9.89
C ALA A 72 23.26 6.95 -8.87
N ALA A 73 23.82 6.90 -7.65
CA ALA A 73 23.28 6.11 -6.55
C ALA A 73 21.88 6.61 -6.13
N MET A 74 21.68 7.93 -6.08
CA MET A 74 20.39 8.54 -5.74
C MET A 74 19.33 8.27 -6.81
N LEU A 75 19.68 8.33 -8.10
CA LEU A 75 18.75 7.98 -9.18
C LEU A 75 18.37 6.50 -9.15
N GLY A 76 19.35 5.60 -8.97
CA GLY A 76 19.07 4.17 -8.84
C GLY A 76 18.19 3.87 -7.62
N PHE A 77 18.46 4.52 -6.48
CA PHE A 77 17.64 4.43 -5.28
C PHE A 77 16.24 5.00 -5.50
N GLY A 78 16.09 6.14 -6.17
CA GLY A 78 14.78 6.75 -6.45
C GLY A 78 13.91 5.85 -7.32
N ILE A 79 14.46 5.29 -8.40
CA ILE A 79 13.72 4.40 -9.30
C ILE A 79 13.27 3.13 -8.58
N THR A 80 14.17 2.51 -7.82
CA THR A 80 13.90 1.21 -7.19
C THR A 80 13.19 1.31 -5.84
N GLY A 81 13.56 2.29 -5.01
CA GLY A 81 13.05 2.50 -3.67
C GLY A 81 11.75 3.30 -3.60
N ILE A 82 11.46 4.14 -4.61
CA ILE A 82 10.23 4.96 -4.66
C ILE A 82 9.38 4.57 -5.87
N GLY A 83 9.98 4.43 -7.05
CA GLY A 83 9.25 4.14 -8.28
C GLY A 83 8.49 2.81 -8.25
N LEU A 84 9.15 1.72 -7.88
CA LEU A 84 8.52 0.38 -7.81
C LEU A 84 7.36 0.32 -6.79
N PRO A 85 7.51 0.80 -5.54
CA PRO A 85 6.39 0.83 -4.61
C PRO A 85 5.22 1.70 -5.07
N LEU A 86 5.50 2.85 -5.69
CA LEU A 86 4.47 3.73 -6.27
C LEU A 86 3.70 3.02 -7.40
N LEU A 87 4.40 2.30 -8.28
CA LEU A 87 3.78 1.45 -9.30
C LEU A 87 2.88 0.39 -8.68
N GLY A 88 3.32 -0.25 -7.58
CA GLY A 88 2.50 -1.21 -6.84
C GLY A 88 1.20 -0.62 -6.32
N VAL A 89 1.25 0.58 -5.72
CA VAL A 89 0.05 1.30 -5.26
C VAL A 89 -0.88 1.64 -6.43
N MET A 90 -0.34 2.12 -7.55
CA MET A 90 -1.13 2.45 -8.75
C MET A 90 -1.80 1.20 -9.35
N VAL A 91 -1.13 0.05 -9.36
CA VAL A 91 -1.73 -1.22 -9.79
C VAL A 91 -2.84 -1.61 -8.83
N MET A 92 -2.59 -1.62 -7.52
CA MET A 92 -3.58 -1.99 -6.50
C MET A 92 -4.81 -1.08 -6.49
N SER A 93 -4.63 0.22 -6.77
CA SER A 93 -5.72 1.18 -6.91
C SER A 93 -6.71 0.82 -8.03
N GLN A 94 -6.28 0.08 -9.07
CA GLN A 94 -7.17 -0.37 -10.15
C GLN A 94 -8.06 -1.55 -9.73
N TYR A 95 -7.79 -2.17 -8.58
CA TYR A 95 -8.52 -3.32 -8.02
C TYR A 95 -9.31 -2.94 -6.75
N ASP A 96 -9.72 -1.67 -6.64
CA ASP A 96 -10.37 -1.11 -5.44
C ASP A 96 -9.54 -1.30 -4.16
N GLY A 97 -8.21 -1.47 -4.27
CA GLY A 97 -7.33 -1.79 -3.15
C GLY A 97 -7.44 -3.23 -2.61
N SER A 98 -8.25 -4.09 -3.23
CA SER A 98 -8.44 -5.49 -2.78
C SER A 98 -7.34 -6.40 -3.34
N PHE A 99 -6.56 -6.99 -2.44
CA PHE A 99 -5.57 -8.00 -2.79
C PHE A 99 -6.21 -9.25 -3.39
N GLU A 100 -7.39 -9.66 -2.90
CA GLU A 100 -8.10 -10.84 -3.41
C GLU A 100 -8.48 -10.67 -4.87
N LYS A 101 -9.07 -9.53 -5.24
CA LYS A 101 -9.41 -9.21 -6.65
C LYS A 101 -8.18 -9.17 -7.56
N PHE A 102 -7.06 -8.66 -7.05
CA PHE A 102 -5.80 -8.64 -7.79
C PHE A 102 -5.25 -10.07 -7.99
N ALA A 103 -5.22 -10.84 -6.91
CA ALA A 103 -4.60 -12.15 -6.87
C ALA A 103 -5.43 -13.24 -7.58
N ASP A 104 -6.76 -13.09 -7.62
CA ASP A 104 -7.66 -13.99 -8.35
C ASP A 104 -7.38 -14.01 -9.85
N LYS A 105 -6.86 -12.92 -10.45
CA LYS A 105 -6.42 -12.93 -11.86
C LYS A 105 -5.24 -13.88 -12.12
N GLY A 106 -4.40 -14.12 -11.12
CA GLY A 106 -3.30 -15.09 -11.19
C GLY A 106 -3.68 -16.51 -10.78
N GLY A 107 -4.93 -16.70 -10.30
CA GLY A 107 -5.43 -17.98 -9.79
C GLY A 107 -5.17 -18.20 -8.29
N LYS A 108 -5.94 -19.10 -7.68
CA LYS A 108 -5.93 -19.37 -6.23
C LYS A 108 -4.56 -19.74 -5.67
N LEU A 109 -3.76 -20.51 -6.42
CA LEU A 109 -2.40 -20.88 -6.00
C LEU A 109 -1.46 -19.67 -5.98
N PHE A 110 -1.55 -18.79 -6.98
CA PHE A 110 -0.77 -17.55 -7.01
C PHE A 110 -1.12 -16.64 -5.83
N ALA A 111 -2.41 -16.51 -5.51
CA ALA A 111 -2.88 -15.72 -4.37
C ALA A 111 -2.31 -16.21 -3.03
N ILE A 112 -2.36 -17.52 -2.80
CA ILE A 112 -1.83 -18.13 -1.56
C ILE A 112 -0.32 -17.95 -1.48
N LEU A 113 0.42 -18.25 -2.56
CA LEU A 113 1.88 -18.12 -2.57
C LEU A 113 2.32 -16.66 -2.40
N LEU A 114 1.73 -15.74 -3.16
CA LEU A 114 2.07 -14.32 -3.09
C LEU A 114 1.71 -13.74 -1.72
N GLY A 115 0.52 -14.04 -1.19
CA GLY A 115 0.09 -13.56 0.13
C GLY A 115 0.99 -14.09 1.25
N SER A 116 1.31 -15.39 1.22
CA SER A 116 2.22 -16.02 2.19
C SER A 116 3.61 -15.40 2.13
N LEU A 117 4.13 -15.19 0.92
CA LEU A 117 5.45 -14.60 0.69
C LEU A 117 5.49 -13.16 1.19
N VAL A 118 4.47 -12.35 0.90
CA VAL A 118 4.36 -10.97 1.39
C VAL A 118 4.38 -10.93 2.92
N VAL A 119 3.58 -11.78 3.60
CA VAL A 119 3.55 -11.84 5.07
C VAL A 119 4.91 -12.26 5.64
N LEU A 120 5.56 -13.27 5.05
CA LEU A 120 6.89 -13.72 5.47
C LEU A 120 7.97 -12.67 5.24
N CYS A 121 7.91 -11.93 4.13
CA CYS A 121 8.84 -10.86 3.81
C CYS A 121 8.67 -9.65 4.74
N ILE A 122 7.43 -9.26 5.06
CA ILE A 122 7.16 -8.11 5.94
C ILE A 122 7.50 -8.44 7.39
N GLY A 123 7.28 -9.68 7.84
CA GLY A 123 7.61 -10.09 9.20
C GLY A 123 9.04 -10.63 9.30
N PRO A 124 9.21 -11.94 9.51
CA PRO A 124 10.44 -12.52 10.04
C PRO A 124 11.61 -12.58 9.06
N LEU A 125 11.37 -12.72 7.75
CA LEU A 125 12.44 -13.12 6.83
C LEU A 125 13.25 -11.95 6.27
N LEU A 126 12.62 -10.80 6.01
CA LEU A 126 13.32 -9.68 5.35
C LEU A 126 13.28 -8.40 6.17
N ALA A 127 12.10 -7.90 6.56
CA ALA A 127 12.02 -6.56 7.14
C ALA A 127 12.68 -6.48 8.53
N ILE A 128 12.38 -7.43 9.42
CA ILE A 128 12.95 -7.48 10.79
C ILE A 128 14.49 -7.60 10.76
N PRO A 129 15.10 -8.63 10.13
CA PRO A 129 16.55 -8.77 10.16
C PRO A 129 17.27 -7.62 9.45
N ARG A 130 16.71 -7.09 8.35
CA ARG A 130 17.29 -5.95 7.62
C ARG A 130 17.29 -4.68 8.47
N THR A 131 16.17 -4.37 9.11
CA THR A 131 16.05 -3.14 9.92
C THR A 131 16.90 -3.22 11.18
N GLY A 132 16.94 -4.40 11.83
CA GLY A 132 17.84 -4.66 12.96
C GLY A 132 19.32 -4.50 12.59
N ALA A 133 19.76 -5.11 11.48
CA ALA A 133 21.14 -5.00 11.00
C ALA A 133 21.52 -3.55 10.65
N THR A 134 20.66 -2.83 9.93
CA THR A 134 20.90 -1.43 9.56
C THR A 134 20.98 -0.53 10.80
N THR A 135 20.09 -0.75 11.77
CA THR A 135 20.11 -0.02 13.05
C THR A 135 21.40 -0.30 13.81
N PHE A 136 21.87 -1.54 13.84
CA PHE A 136 23.15 -1.87 14.47
C PHE A 136 24.32 -1.17 13.78
N GLU A 137 24.43 -1.28 12.45
CA GLU A 137 25.54 -0.71 11.70
C GLU A 137 25.59 0.82 11.79
N VAL A 138 24.45 1.49 11.72
CA VAL A 138 24.38 2.96 11.66
C VAL A 138 24.28 3.60 13.04
N ALA A 139 23.56 2.98 13.99
CA ALA A 139 23.28 3.60 15.30
C ALA A 139 24.07 3.00 16.47
N VAL A 140 24.48 1.73 16.43
CA VAL A 140 25.12 1.06 17.58
C VAL A 140 26.64 0.92 17.40
N LYS A 141 27.09 0.47 16.22
CA LYS A 141 28.50 0.25 15.88
C LYS A 141 29.39 1.49 16.09
N PRO A 142 28.94 2.74 15.83
CA PRO A 142 29.77 3.93 16.10
C PRO A 142 30.08 4.13 17.58
N PHE A 143 29.19 3.69 18.48
CA PHE A 143 29.37 3.85 19.93
C PHE A 143 30.02 2.63 20.59
N PHE A 144 29.86 1.43 20.02
CA PHE A 144 30.38 0.18 20.57
C PHE A 144 31.06 -0.69 19.49
N PRO A 145 32.34 -0.42 19.16
CA PRO A 145 33.02 -1.03 18.01
C PRO A 145 33.27 -2.55 18.12
N ASN A 146 33.32 -3.08 19.34
CA ASN A 146 33.67 -4.48 19.61
C ASN A 146 32.44 -5.38 19.89
N MET A 147 31.22 -4.88 19.69
CA MET A 147 30.02 -5.70 19.89
C MET A 147 29.83 -6.70 18.76
N ASN A 148 29.51 -7.95 19.12
CA ASN A 148 29.32 -9.02 18.16
C ASN A 148 28.05 -8.78 17.31
N PRO A 149 28.15 -8.75 15.97
CA PRO A 149 27.03 -8.47 15.06
C PRO A 149 25.85 -9.45 15.15
N TYR A 150 26.01 -10.63 15.76
CA TYR A 150 24.89 -11.58 15.94
C TYR A 150 23.91 -11.19 17.06
N ILE A 151 24.33 -10.37 18.03
CA ILE A 151 23.51 -9.94 19.18
C ILE A 151 22.25 -9.13 18.76
N PRO A 152 22.35 -8.07 17.92
CA PRO A 152 21.17 -7.31 17.48
C PRO A 152 20.23 -8.13 16.59
N ILE A 153 20.77 -9.09 15.82
CA ILE A 153 19.97 -9.97 14.96
C ILE A 153 19.07 -10.85 15.82
N ILE A 154 19.59 -11.43 16.89
CA ILE A 154 18.81 -12.26 17.82
C ILE A 154 17.85 -11.40 18.65
N GLY A 155 18.27 -10.21 19.09
CA GLY A 155 17.45 -9.31 19.90
C GLY A 155 16.27 -8.66 19.16
N PHE A 156 16.34 -8.51 17.84
CA PHE A 156 15.22 -8.01 17.02
C PHE A 156 14.31 -9.13 16.50
N LEU A 157 14.77 -10.38 16.47
CA LEU A 157 13.98 -11.54 16.01
C LEU A 157 13.06 -12.11 17.10
N LEU A 158 13.37 -11.80 18.38
CA LEU A 158 12.57 -12.08 19.58
C LEU A 158 11.55 -10.95 19.82
#